data_AF-A0AA38FYE9-F1
#
_entry.id   AF-A0AA38FYE9-F1
#
_cell.length_a   1.000
_cell.length_b   1.000
_cell.length_c   1.000
_cell.angle_alpha   90.00
_cell.angle_beta   90.00
_cell.angle_gamma   90.00
#
_symmetry.space_group_name_H-M   'P 1'
#
loop_
_entity.id
_entity.type
_entity.pdbx_description
1 polymer ?
#
loop_
_entity_poly.entity_id
_entity_poly.type
_entity_poly.pdbx_seq_one_letter_code
_entity_poly.pdbx_strand_id
1 'polypeptide(L)'
;EDRSKDLRADSILASLLEMGYSENEVSSAIEINGIDTPMDELVDFIDAYLCGKESDKDLEGVVVGSHQDKKQKIQVEEACTSKFRKRKQADIVLNDLNIGPSLAQKRAIGEKQKKVLKNDRYTESMQCKPTVIGVSDEVHNPSLKALIGFGVPGKPVGQRSEEMKVFMQGPPFFYFENDAFAPNDIWKTISRHFNGVEPEFVDSKYFSASRRPRGYVHNLPIEGRFQALPVPAMTIQEALPRTKDYWPSWDQRKKFNYIDSRRCGGVLYQELRSIIQNSQGKPSLSEQAYILDKCEQWNLVWVGPGQMAHLEPHEMEVILGYEKDHTRGSATRTDRLQWVGNSFQTDTVAYHLSVLKAFYPDGLKVLSLFSGIGGAEVALHRIGIHLRCVVSVEICPQKRLILHSWWTKTQQTGRLIQKEDVQDMTREVLENLIETVGGFDLVIGGSPCTNNSSSKDDLEGRNTSLFYEFTRIVMEVRQIMHSEGMAHNFS
;
A
#
# COMPACT_ATOMS: atom_id res chain seq x y z
N GLU A 1 12.25 39.93 -18.78
CA GLU A 1 11.97 38.64 -18.13
C GLU A 1 12.93 38.37 -16.98
N ASP A 2 14.24 38.59 -17.10
CA ASP A 2 15.22 38.41 -16.00
C ASP A 2 14.86 39.10 -14.69
N ARG A 3 14.54 40.40 -14.72
CA ARG A 3 14.18 41.14 -13.49
C ARG A 3 12.96 40.59 -12.75
N SER A 4 12.05 39.89 -13.42
CA SER A 4 10.86 39.29 -12.79
C SER A 4 11.18 37.94 -12.16
N LYS A 5 12.19 37.22 -12.66
CA LYS A 5 12.66 35.97 -12.08
C LYS A 5 13.52 36.26 -10.84
N ASP A 6 14.38 37.27 -10.90
CA ASP A 6 15.19 37.69 -9.74
C ASP A 6 14.32 38.16 -8.56
N LEU A 7 13.30 38.99 -8.82
CA LEU A 7 12.37 39.44 -7.78
C LEU A 7 11.56 38.30 -7.14
N ARG A 8 11.24 37.25 -7.90
CA ARG A 8 10.56 36.06 -7.38
C ARG A 8 11.52 35.18 -6.58
N ALA A 9 12.77 35.04 -7.03
CA ALA A 9 13.83 34.33 -6.31
C ALA A 9 14.01 34.94 -4.92
N ASP A 10 14.16 36.28 -4.87
CA ASP A 10 14.36 37.03 -3.64
C ASP A 10 13.14 36.91 -2.70
N SER A 11 11.92 36.88 -3.24
CA SER A 11 10.69 36.69 -2.47
C SER A 11 10.58 35.29 -1.88
N ILE A 12 10.89 34.24 -2.65
CA ILE A 12 10.87 32.86 -2.17
C ILE A 12 11.96 32.65 -1.11
N LEU A 13 13.16 33.17 -1.36
CA LEU A 13 14.28 33.11 -0.44
C LEU A 13 13.94 33.78 0.89
N ALA A 14 13.37 34.99 0.85
CA ALA A 14 12.97 35.71 2.05
C ALA A 14 11.92 34.95 2.88
N SER A 15 10.89 34.40 2.23
CA SER A 15 9.84 33.65 2.92
C SER A 15 10.35 32.36 3.57
N LEU A 16 11.20 31.59 2.88
CA LEU A 16 11.74 30.35 3.43
C LEU A 16 12.77 30.60 4.56
N LEU A 17 13.56 31.67 4.45
CA LEU A 17 14.43 32.12 5.56
C LEU A 17 13.60 32.55 6.79
N GLU A 18 12.48 33.24 6.58
CA GLU A 18 11.55 33.62 7.66
C GLU A 18 10.88 32.41 8.32
N MET A 19 10.64 31.33 7.56
CA MET A 19 10.18 30.04 8.07
C MET A 19 11.26 29.27 8.86
N GLY A 20 12.52 29.74 8.83
CA GLY A 20 13.62 29.25 9.64
C GLY A 20 14.55 28.24 8.95
N TYR A 21 14.45 28.10 7.62
CA TYR A 21 15.38 27.32 6.80
C TYR A 21 16.70 28.10 6.59
N SER A 22 17.80 27.39 6.37
CA SER A 22 19.09 28.01 6.04
C SER A 22 19.19 28.38 4.56
N GLU A 23 19.98 29.41 4.24
CA GLU A 23 20.17 29.87 2.84
C GLU A 23 20.68 28.75 1.92
N ASN A 24 21.48 27.82 2.46
CA ASN A 24 21.97 26.65 1.75
C ASN A 24 20.86 25.63 1.44
N GLU A 25 19.92 25.40 2.38
CA GLU A 25 18.77 24.50 2.17
C GLU A 25 17.84 25.04 1.08
N VAL A 26 17.57 26.34 1.13
CA VAL A 26 16.70 27.02 0.17
C VAL A 26 17.33 27.05 -1.21
N SER A 27 18.62 27.38 -1.31
CA SER A 27 19.35 27.38 -2.59
C SER A 27 19.37 25.99 -3.22
N SER A 28 19.60 24.95 -2.42
CA SER A 28 19.59 23.56 -2.90
C SER A 28 18.21 23.13 -3.39
N ALA A 29 17.14 23.51 -2.66
CA ALA A 29 15.77 23.19 -3.05
C ALA A 29 15.35 23.89 -4.35
N ILE A 30 15.76 25.15 -4.55
CA ILE A 30 15.50 25.92 -5.77
C ILE A 30 16.32 25.39 -6.95
N GLU A 31 17.57 24.98 -6.73
CA GLU A 31 18.41 24.36 -7.77
C GLU A 31 17.80 23.04 -8.28
N ILE A 32 17.26 22.23 -7.36
CA ILE A 32 16.73 20.89 -7.68
C ILE A 32 15.33 20.95 -8.29
N ASN A 33 14.43 21.75 -7.71
CA ASN A 33 13.02 21.76 -8.13
C ASN A 33 12.72 22.86 -9.15
N GLY A 34 13.57 23.89 -9.20
CA GLY A 34 13.39 25.08 -10.04
C GLY A 34 12.61 26.18 -9.35
N ILE A 35 12.94 27.43 -9.70
CA ILE A 35 12.37 28.66 -9.12
C ILE A 35 10.85 28.82 -9.31
N ASP A 36 10.28 28.12 -10.30
CA ASP A 36 8.85 28.20 -10.59
C ASP A 36 7.98 27.31 -9.70
N THR A 37 8.61 26.44 -8.91
CA THR A 37 7.98 25.50 -7.99
C THR A 37 7.13 26.23 -6.93
N PRO A 38 5.92 25.74 -6.62
CA PRO A 38 5.11 26.24 -5.51
C PRO A 38 5.87 26.20 -4.17
N MET A 39 5.60 27.18 -3.30
CA MET A 39 6.33 27.33 -2.04
C MET A 39 6.14 26.14 -1.09
N ASP A 40 4.94 25.54 -1.07
CA ASP A 40 4.63 24.33 -0.30
C ASP A 40 5.46 23.12 -0.78
N GLU A 41 5.66 22.96 -2.09
CA GLU A 41 6.52 21.90 -2.64
C GLU A 41 8.01 22.11 -2.27
N LEU A 42 8.49 23.36 -2.21
CA LEU A 42 9.85 23.66 -1.76
C LEU A 42 10.04 23.41 -0.26
N VAL A 43 9.05 23.76 0.56
CA VAL A 43 9.04 23.50 2.01
C VAL A 43 9.07 22.01 2.29
N ASP A 44 8.18 21.24 1.65
CA ASP A 44 8.10 19.79 1.81
C ASP A 44 9.40 19.10 1.39
N PHE A 45 10.04 19.58 0.31
CA PHE A 45 11.33 19.08 -0.15
C PHE A 45 12.44 19.31 0.88
N ILE A 46 12.53 20.53 1.45
CA ILE A 46 13.52 20.86 2.47
C ILE A 46 13.27 20.05 3.74
N ASP A 47 12.03 19.95 4.19
CA ASP A 47 11.65 19.18 5.38
C ASP A 47 11.98 17.70 5.22
N ALA A 48 11.65 17.10 4.06
CA ALA A 48 12.00 15.71 3.76
C ALA A 48 13.52 15.48 3.79
N TYR A 49 14.28 16.42 3.24
CA TYR A 49 15.74 16.37 3.23
C TYR A 49 16.35 16.53 4.63
N LEU A 50 15.80 17.40 5.46
CA LEU A 50 16.26 17.64 6.83
C LEU A 50 15.91 16.49 7.78
N CYS A 51 14.72 15.90 7.65
CA CYS A 51 14.35 14.70 8.40
C CYS A 51 15.32 13.54 8.12
N GLY A 52 15.86 13.44 6.91
CA GLY A 52 16.90 12.46 6.57
C GLY A 52 18.27 12.74 7.22
N LYS A 53 18.58 13.99 7.58
CA LYS A 53 19.87 14.38 8.19
C LYS A 53 19.89 14.33 9.72
N GLU A 54 18.75 14.53 10.38
CA GLU A 54 18.70 14.47 11.85
C GLU A 54 18.91 13.05 12.39
N SER A 55 18.60 12.01 11.60
CA SER A 55 18.87 10.60 11.95
C SER A 55 20.35 10.22 11.93
N ASP A 56 21.21 10.93 11.19
CA ASP A 56 22.65 10.63 11.08
C ASP A 56 23.45 11.24 12.24
N LYS A 57 23.00 12.36 12.82
CA LYS A 57 23.73 13.04 13.92
C LYS A 57 23.58 12.36 15.28
N ASP A 58 22.58 11.51 15.45
CA ASP A 58 22.36 10.75 16.68
C ASP A 58 23.30 9.52 16.82
N LEU A 59 24.16 9.25 15.82
CA LEU A 59 25.12 8.15 15.81
C LEU A 59 26.57 8.53 16.17
N GLU A 60 26.94 9.82 16.17
CA GLU A 60 28.32 10.25 16.46
C GLU A 60 28.62 10.53 17.95
N GLY A 61 27.66 10.28 18.85
CA GLY A 61 27.72 10.72 20.24
C GLY A 61 27.65 9.63 21.33
N VAL A 62 28.21 8.43 21.16
CA VAL A 62 28.25 7.44 22.26
C VAL A 62 29.61 6.76 22.39
N VAL A 63 30.48 7.35 23.22
CA VAL A 63 31.63 6.65 23.81
C VAL A 63 31.21 6.05 25.16
N VAL A 64 31.29 4.72 25.23
CA VAL A 64 31.46 3.79 26.37
C VAL A 64 30.89 4.22 27.74
N GLY A 65 29.88 3.49 28.24
CA GLY A 65 29.54 3.50 29.68
C GLY A 65 28.29 2.71 30.06
N SER A 66 28.45 1.82 31.03
CA SER A 66 27.52 0.81 31.58
C SER A 66 26.14 1.27 32.09
N HIS A 67 25.23 0.28 32.12
CA HIS A 67 23.94 0.19 32.80
C HIS A 67 23.66 1.18 33.96
N GLN A 68 22.71 2.10 33.74
CA GLN A 68 21.52 2.39 34.56
C GLN A 68 20.91 3.71 34.06
N ASP A 69 19.66 3.69 33.56
CA ASP A 69 18.62 4.73 33.78
C ASP A 69 17.54 4.75 32.70
N LYS A 70 16.50 3.91 32.90
CA LYS A 70 15.21 3.95 32.18
C LYS A 70 14.28 5.08 32.66
N LYS A 71 14.82 6.21 33.15
CA LYS A 71 13.99 7.34 33.65
C LYS A 71 14.32 8.72 33.06
N GLN A 72 15.31 8.85 32.18
CA GLN A 72 15.56 10.10 31.44
C GLN A 72 15.02 10.12 30.01
N LYS A 73 14.46 9.01 29.51
CA LYS A 73 13.86 8.95 28.16
C LYS A 73 12.46 9.58 28.06
N ILE A 74 11.85 9.99 29.17
CA ILE A 74 10.48 10.55 29.20
C ILE A 74 10.47 12.10 29.25
N GLN A 75 11.56 12.76 29.63
CA GLN A 75 11.61 14.23 29.67
C GLN A 75 12.11 14.89 28.37
N VAL A 76 12.75 14.13 27.46
CA VAL A 76 13.22 14.65 26.17
C VAL A 76 12.10 14.64 25.11
N GLU A 77 11.16 13.68 25.19
CA GLU A 77 9.97 13.61 24.32
C GLU A 77 8.96 14.75 24.59
N GLU A 78 8.82 15.22 25.83
CA GLU A 78 7.94 16.36 26.16
C GLU A 78 8.51 17.72 25.71
N ALA A 79 9.84 17.85 25.59
CA ALA A 79 10.46 19.06 25.06
C ALA A 79 10.33 19.16 23.53
N CYS A 80 10.44 18.03 22.82
CA CYS A 80 10.35 17.97 21.36
C CYS A 80 8.93 18.25 20.84
N THR A 81 7.91 17.72 21.52
CA THR A 81 6.49 18.01 21.24
C THR A 81 6.09 19.46 21.53
N SER A 82 6.80 20.15 22.44
CA SER A 82 6.54 21.57 22.75
C SER A 82 6.96 22.53 21.63
N LYS A 83 8.02 22.21 20.87
CA LYS A 83 8.44 22.99 19.68
C LYS A 83 7.49 22.76 18.51
N PHE A 84 6.98 21.54 18.37
CA PHE A 84 5.97 21.17 17.37
C PHE A 84 4.63 21.90 17.58
N ARG A 85 4.21 22.09 18.84
CA ARG A 85 2.99 22.85 19.19
C ARG A 85 3.11 24.35 18.96
N LYS A 86 4.30 24.94 19.07
CA LYS A 86 4.48 26.39 18.87
C LYS A 86 4.43 26.79 17.38
N ARG A 87 4.78 25.90 16.45
CA ARG A 87 4.71 26.18 15.01
C ARG A 87 3.27 26.12 14.49
N LYS A 88 2.49 25.12 14.90
CA LYS A 88 1.06 24.99 14.50
C LYS A 88 0.12 26.04 15.12
N GLN A 89 0.54 26.73 16.19
CA GLN A 89 -0.25 27.77 16.84
C GLN A 89 -0.07 29.16 16.18
N ALA A 90 0.91 29.33 15.29
CA ALA A 90 1.08 30.55 14.49
C ALA A 90 0.15 30.58 13.26
N ASP A 91 -0.28 29.42 12.75
CA ASP A 91 -1.15 29.31 11.56
C ASP A 91 -2.64 29.60 11.81
N ILE A 92 -3.04 29.89 13.06
CA ILE A 92 -4.43 30.18 13.42
C ILE A 92 -4.67 31.69 13.67
N VAL A 93 -3.65 32.54 13.52
CA VAL A 93 -3.80 34.00 13.73
C VAL A 93 -3.34 34.77 12.50
N LEU A 94 -4.11 34.69 11.40
CA LEU A 94 -4.05 35.69 10.32
C LEU A 94 -5.29 35.73 9.41
N ASN A 95 -6.46 35.30 9.89
CA ASN A 95 -7.74 35.61 9.26
C ASN A 95 -8.77 35.85 10.37
N ASP A 96 -9.00 37.11 10.72
CA ASP A 96 -10.29 37.68 11.15
C ASP A 96 -10.08 39.04 11.83
N LEU A 97 -10.05 40.11 11.02
CA LEU A 97 -10.25 41.49 11.46
C LEU A 97 -11.60 41.99 10.91
N ASN A 98 -12.69 41.85 11.69
CA ASN A 98 -13.58 42.98 12.08
C ASN A 98 -14.88 42.57 12.83
N ILE A 99 -14.98 43.07 14.08
CA ILE A 99 -16.15 43.67 14.78
C ILE A 99 -17.29 42.76 15.33
N GLY A 100 -17.09 42.26 16.57
CA GLY A 100 -17.91 42.28 17.83
C GLY A 100 -19.39 41.82 17.93
N PRO A 101 -19.97 41.60 19.16
CA PRO A 101 -19.35 41.40 20.48
C PRO A 101 -19.75 40.12 21.27
N SER A 102 -18.82 39.74 22.16
CA SER A 102 -18.85 39.03 23.47
C SER A 102 -19.49 37.63 23.69
N LEU A 103 -18.59 36.72 24.07
CA LEU A 103 -18.81 35.43 24.74
C LEU A 103 -19.23 35.65 26.20
N ALA A 104 -20.54 35.84 26.46
CA ALA A 104 -21.08 35.86 27.82
C ALA A 104 -22.45 35.14 27.98
N GLN A 105 -22.89 34.32 27.01
CA GLN A 105 -24.25 33.75 27.05
C GLN A 105 -24.41 32.26 26.71
N LYS A 106 -23.34 31.44 26.65
CA LYS A 106 -23.49 29.98 26.38
C LYS A 106 -22.86 29.06 27.43
N ARG A 107 -22.69 29.52 28.67
CA ARG A 107 -22.41 28.68 29.84
C ARG A 107 -23.56 28.75 30.85
N ALA A 108 -24.69 28.19 30.45
CA ALA A 108 -25.77 27.73 31.32
C ALA A 108 -26.65 26.84 30.43
N ILE A 109 -27.21 25.76 30.97
CA ILE A 109 -27.87 24.65 30.25
C ILE A 109 -26.89 23.54 29.84
N GLY A 110 -26.34 22.88 30.86
CA GLY A 110 -25.57 21.64 30.70
C GLY A 110 -25.39 20.87 32.00
N GLU A 111 -26.21 21.14 33.01
CA GLU A 111 -26.19 20.42 34.28
C GLU A 111 -27.63 20.20 34.74
N LYS A 112 -28.22 19.08 34.32
CA LYS A 112 -29.21 18.31 35.08
C LYS A 112 -29.53 17.05 34.29
N GLN A 113 -29.57 15.94 35.02
CA GLN A 113 -29.97 14.58 34.60
C GLN A 113 -28.84 13.66 34.09
N LYS A 114 -27.86 13.39 34.97
CA LYS A 114 -27.45 12.01 35.22
C LYS A 114 -27.97 11.60 36.59
N LYS A 115 -29.05 10.81 36.63
CA LYS A 115 -29.28 9.79 37.67
C LYS A 115 -30.53 8.94 37.35
N VAL A 116 -30.26 7.65 37.17
CA VAL A 116 -31.12 6.48 37.49
C VAL A 116 -32.32 6.21 36.57
N LEU A 117 -32.21 5.16 35.73
CA LEU A 117 -33.08 3.97 35.76
C LEU A 117 -32.58 2.89 34.77
N LYS A 118 -32.62 1.65 35.24
CA LYS A 118 -32.20 0.41 34.57
C LYS A 118 -33.23 -0.03 33.53
N ASN A 119 -32.75 -0.88 32.62
CA ASN A 119 -33.47 -1.79 31.72
C ASN A 119 -34.29 -1.11 30.62
N ASP A 120 -33.84 -1.27 29.37
CA ASP A 120 -34.58 -2.11 28.42
C ASP A 120 -33.73 -2.45 27.20
N ARG A 121 -34.02 -3.64 26.66
CA ARG A 121 -33.47 -4.20 25.43
C ARG A 121 -33.76 -3.26 24.27
N TYR A 122 -32.80 -2.98 23.40
CA TYR A 122 -33.04 -2.89 21.95
C TYR A 122 -31.73 -3.09 21.20
N THR A 123 -31.75 -4.08 20.32
CA THR A 123 -30.79 -4.33 19.25
C THR A 123 -30.86 -3.19 18.23
N GLU A 124 -29.75 -2.50 17.99
CA GLU A 124 -29.58 -1.68 16.79
C GLU A 124 -28.28 -2.02 16.08
N SER A 125 -28.46 -2.57 14.88
CA SER A 125 -27.46 -2.82 13.87
C SER A 125 -26.78 -1.52 13.44
N MET A 126 -25.47 -1.40 13.62
CA MET A 126 -24.68 -0.38 12.92
C MET A 126 -24.50 -0.81 11.46
N GLN A 127 -25.50 -0.47 10.63
CA GLN A 127 -25.31 -0.28 9.21
C GLN A 127 -24.67 1.10 9.00
N CYS A 128 -23.40 1.16 8.63
CA CYS A 128 -22.82 2.40 8.12
C CYS A 128 -23.26 2.56 6.65
N LYS A 129 -24.32 3.35 6.43
CA LYS A 129 -24.61 3.98 5.13
C LYS A 129 -23.81 5.29 5.04
N PRO A 130 -23.25 5.67 3.88
CA PRO A 130 -22.57 6.95 3.74
C PRO A 130 -23.60 8.09 3.68
N THR A 131 -23.45 9.07 4.58
CA THR A 131 -24.19 10.34 4.55
C THR A 131 -23.52 11.28 3.55
N VAL A 132 -24.27 11.67 2.51
CA VAL A 132 -23.88 12.70 1.55
C VAL A 132 -24.07 14.06 2.21
N ILE A 133 -22.99 14.81 2.39
CA ILE A 133 -23.03 16.25 2.62
C ILE A 133 -22.32 16.90 1.44
N GLY A 134 -23.09 17.61 0.62
CA GLY A 134 -22.58 18.32 -0.54
C GLY A 134 -21.86 19.60 -0.12
N VAL A 135 -20.59 19.68 -0.51
CA VAL A 135 -19.90 20.95 -0.79
C VAL A 135 -19.04 20.68 -2.02
N SER A 136 -19.23 21.52 -3.03
CA SER A 136 -18.56 21.50 -4.32
C SER A 136 -17.09 21.88 -4.18
N ASP A 137 -16.20 20.94 -4.48
CA ASP A 137 -14.85 21.21 -5.00
C ASP A 137 -14.46 20.04 -5.93
N GLU A 138 -14.27 20.36 -7.21
CA GLU A 138 -13.95 19.44 -8.29
C GLU A 138 -12.48 18.98 -8.20
N VAL A 139 -12.24 17.79 -7.64
CA VAL A 139 -11.09 16.95 -8.02
C VAL A 139 -11.59 15.49 -8.09
N HIS A 140 -11.36 14.87 -9.25
CA HIS A 140 -11.70 13.51 -9.66
C HIS A 140 -11.80 12.50 -8.50
N ASN A 141 -13.02 12.18 -8.07
CA ASN A 141 -13.31 10.85 -7.54
C ASN A 141 -13.73 10.01 -8.74
N PRO A 142 -12.86 9.20 -9.36
CA PRO A 142 -13.23 8.46 -10.55
C PRO A 142 -14.46 7.63 -10.21
N SER A 143 -15.54 7.81 -10.98
CA SER A 143 -16.69 6.92 -10.84
C SER A 143 -16.15 5.49 -10.93
N LEU A 144 -16.30 4.68 -9.88
CA LEU A 144 -15.82 3.30 -9.73
C LEU A 144 -16.50 2.35 -10.73
N LYS A 145 -16.64 2.76 -12.00
CA LYS A 145 -17.09 1.96 -13.12
C LYS A 145 -16.02 0.91 -13.38
N ALA A 146 -16.41 -0.34 -13.16
CA ALA A 146 -15.70 -1.57 -13.47
C ALA A 146 -14.32 -1.80 -12.79
N LEU A 147 -13.48 -0.78 -12.52
CA LEU A 147 -12.08 -0.88 -12.06
C LEU A 147 -11.23 -1.74 -13.01
N ILE A 148 -11.06 -1.28 -14.25
CA ILE A 148 -10.33 -1.99 -15.31
C ILE A 148 -8.95 -1.41 -15.61
N GLY A 149 -8.51 -0.40 -14.85
CA GLY A 149 -7.23 0.29 -15.07
C GLY A 149 -7.07 0.82 -16.49
N PHE A 150 -5.86 0.70 -17.02
CA PHE A 150 -5.52 1.02 -18.41
C PHE A 150 -5.85 -0.14 -19.38
N GLY A 151 -6.46 -1.20 -18.86
CA GLY A 151 -6.98 -2.33 -19.62
C GLY A 151 -6.81 -3.64 -18.85
N VAL A 152 -7.70 -4.58 -19.13
CA VAL A 152 -7.62 -5.96 -18.63
C VAL A 152 -7.62 -6.93 -19.81
N PRO A 153 -7.26 -8.21 -19.63
CA PRO A 153 -7.33 -9.20 -20.71
C PRO A 153 -8.67 -9.16 -21.44
N GLY A 154 -8.63 -9.00 -22.76
CA GLY A 154 -9.82 -8.89 -23.63
C GLY A 154 -10.55 -7.54 -23.62
N LYS A 155 -10.09 -6.55 -22.82
CA LYS A 155 -10.63 -5.18 -22.78
C LYS A 155 -9.51 -4.14 -22.63
N PRO A 156 -8.69 -3.90 -23.66
CA PRO A 156 -7.69 -2.84 -23.63
C PRO A 156 -8.35 -1.45 -23.68
N VAL A 157 -7.86 -0.50 -22.90
CA VAL A 157 -8.34 0.90 -22.88
C VAL A 157 -7.23 1.86 -23.32
N GLY A 158 -5.97 1.50 -23.06
CA GLY A 158 -4.85 1.78 -23.94
C GLY A 158 -3.94 2.94 -23.58
N GLN A 159 -4.37 3.95 -22.82
CA GLN A 159 -3.51 5.13 -22.59
C GLN A 159 -3.74 5.80 -21.23
N ARG A 160 -2.70 6.49 -20.75
CA ARG A 160 -2.77 7.40 -19.60
C ARG A 160 -3.50 8.68 -20.02
N SER A 161 -4.15 9.34 -19.06
CA SER A 161 -4.81 10.62 -19.33
C SER A 161 -3.80 11.77 -19.52
N GLU A 162 -2.68 11.71 -18.81
CA GLU A 162 -1.62 12.74 -18.83
C GLU A 162 -0.27 12.15 -19.27
N GLU A 163 0.54 12.97 -19.95
CA GLU A 163 1.91 12.62 -20.28
C GLU A 163 2.79 12.60 -19.04
N MET A 164 3.58 11.54 -18.90
CA MET A 164 4.50 11.37 -17.79
C MET A 164 5.68 12.34 -17.93
N LYS A 165 6.06 13.03 -16.85
CA LYS A 165 7.26 13.87 -16.83
C LYS A 165 8.47 13.08 -17.32
N VAL A 166 9.38 13.72 -18.08
CA VAL A 166 10.58 13.06 -18.64
C VAL A 166 11.43 12.41 -17.55
N PHE A 167 11.56 13.07 -16.40
CA PHE A 167 12.19 12.52 -15.20
C PHE A 167 11.41 11.34 -14.59
N MET A 168 10.34 10.81 -15.14
CA MET A 168 9.70 9.58 -14.61
C MET A 168 9.71 8.46 -15.64
N GLN A 169 10.16 8.72 -16.86
CA GLN A 169 10.21 7.76 -17.93
C GLN A 169 11.47 6.89 -17.87
N GLY A 170 11.36 5.69 -18.45
CA GLY A 170 12.48 4.77 -18.61
C GLY A 170 12.95 4.10 -17.31
N PRO A 171 14.09 3.40 -17.36
CA PRO A 171 14.66 2.71 -16.22
C PRO A 171 15.23 3.67 -15.15
N PRO A 172 15.25 3.25 -13.86
CA PRO A 172 14.55 2.06 -13.37
C PRO A 172 13.04 2.22 -13.52
N PHE A 173 12.38 1.16 -13.98
CA PHE A 173 10.92 1.13 -13.88
C PHE A 173 10.56 1.05 -12.39
N PHE A 174 9.46 1.67 -11.98
CA PHE A 174 8.94 1.52 -10.61
C PHE A 174 7.51 1.00 -10.64
N TYR A 175 7.13 0.29 -9.58
CA TYR A 175 5.78 -0.24 -9.40
C TYR A 175 5.41 -0.25 -7.93
N PHE A 176 4.46 0.61 -7.56
CA PHE A 176 3.93 0.74 -6.21
C PHE A 176 2.46 0.34 -6.16
N GLU A 177 2.07 -0.44 -5.15
CA GLU A 177 0.69 -0.87 -4.93
C GLU A 177 0.13 -0.33 -3.61
N ASN A 178 -1.14 0.06 -3.62
CA ASN A 178 -1.88 0.43 -2.43
C ASN A 178 -3.38 0.10 -2.56
N ASP A 179 -4.11 0.12 -1.44
CA ASP A 179 -5.55 -0.14 -1.45
C ASP A 179 -6.32 0.89 -2.29
N ALA A 180 -7.18 0.42 -3.20
CA ALA A 180 -7.94 1.31 -4.10
C ALA A 180 -8.89 2.24 -3.35
N PHE A 181 -9.37 1.84 -2.17
CA PHE A 181 -10.29 2.62 -1.35
C PHE A 181 -9.57 3.43 -0.26
N ALA A 182 -8.24 3.56 -0.35
CA ALA A 182 -7.52 4.51 0.48
C ALA A 182 -8.12 5.93 0.31
N PRO A 183 -8.13 6.76 1.37
CA PRO A 183 -8.64 8.12 1.31
C PRO A 183 -8.04 8.96 0.17
N ASN A 184 -8.80 9.91 -0.38
CA ASN A 184 -8.37 10.71 -1.54
C ASN A 184 -7.09 11.51 -1.28
N ASP A 185 -6.90 12.00 -0.05
CA ASP A 185 -5.69 12.67 0.42
C ASP A 185 -4.46 11.76 0.39
N ILE A 186 -4.63 10.46 0.68
CA ILE A 186 -3.55 9.47 0.54
C ILE A 186 -3.17 9.31 -0.93
N TRP A 187 -4.14 9.15 -1.84
CA TRP A 187 -3.84 9.05 -3.28
C TRP A 187 -3.24 10.33 -3.86
N LYS A 188 -3.70 11.50 -3.43
CA LYS A 188 -3.09 12.79 -3.79
C LYS A 188 -1.63 12.86 -3.32
N THR A 189 -1.35 12.44 -2.09
CA THR A 189 0.01 12.37 -1.54
C THR A 189 0.87 11.39 -2.34
N ILE A 190 0.36 10.20 -2.64
CA ILE A 190 1.08 9.19 -3.44
C ILE A 190 1.45 9.77 -4.81
N SER A 191 0.46 10.31 -5.53
CA SER A 191 0.69 10.90 -6.85
C SER A 191 1.67 12.06 -6.81
N ARG A 192 1.62 12.93 -5.79
CA ARG A 192 2.59 14.02 -5.63
C ARG A 192 4.03 13.51 -5.51
N HIS A 193 4.26 12.48 -4.68
CA HIS A 193 5.61 11.91 -4.47
C HIS A 193 6.15 11.12 -5.67
N PHE A 194 5.28 10.66 -6.57
CA PHE A 194 5.67 10.12 -7.87
C PHE A 194 5.53 11.17 -8.99
N ASN A 195 5.73 12.45 -8.67
CA ASN A 195 5.76 13.58 -9.62
C ASN A 195 4.54 13.66 -10.56
N GLY A 196 3.35 13.32 -10.06
CA GLY A 196 2.09 13.40 -10.80
C GLY A 196 1.73 12.14 -11.59
N VAL A 197 2.45 11.03 -11.44
CA VAL A 197 2.10 9.79 -12.15
C VAL A 197 0.70 9.29 -11.76
N GLU A 198 -0.17 9.15 -12.77
CA GLU A 198 -1.55 8.68 -12.61
C GLU A 198 -1.59 7.23 -12.06
N PRO A 199 -2.35 6.97 -10.98
CA PRO A 199 -2.59 5.63 -10.46
C PRO A 199 -3.54 4.81 -11.35
N GLU A 200 -3.15 3.57 -11.66
CA GLU A 200 -3.96 2.58 -12.36
C GLU A 200 -4.84 1.80 -11.37
N PHE A 201 -6.17 2.03 -11.38
CA PHE A 201 -7.09 1.34 -10.48
C PHE A 201 -7.74 0.09 -11.10
N VAL A 202 -7.44 -1.09 -10.56
CA VAL A 202 -7.86 -2.40 -11.09
C VAL A 202 -8.45 -3.30 -10.01
N ASP A 203 -9.55 -3.99 -10.31
CA ASP A 203 -10.08 -5.08 -9.48
C ASP A 203 -9.60 -6.45 -10.00
N SER A 204 -8.90 -7.20 -9.15
CA SER A 204 -8.36 -8.52 -9.51
C SER A 204 -9.43 -9.58 -9.84
N LYS A 205 -10.73 -9.26 -9.75
CA LYS A 205 -11.81 -10.11 -10.28
C LYS A 205 -11.68 -10.39 -11.78
N TYR A 206 -10.96 -9.56 -12.54
CA TYR A 206 -10.68 -9.80 -13.96
C TYR A 206 -9.53 -10.78 -14.20
N PHE A 207 -8.80 -11.13 -13.14
CA PHE A 207 -7.60 -11.98 -13.19
C PHE A 207 -7.72 -13.22 -12.31
N SER A 208 -8.71 -13.32 -11.43
CA SER A 208 -8.85 -14.44 -10.51
C SER A 208 -10.30 -14.65 -10.05
N ALA A 209 -10.51 -15.73 -9.30
CA ALA A 209 -11.77 -16.02 -8.62
C ALA A 209 -12.09 -15.07 -7.44
N SER A 210 -11.24 -14.09 -7.11
CA SER A 210 -11.43 -13.17 -5.99
C SER A 210 -11.46 -11.71 -6.44
N ARG A 211 -12.32 -10.90 -5.80
CA ARG A 211 -12.20 -9.44 -5.87
C ARG A 211 -10.95 -8.99 -5.11
N ARG A 212 -10.22 -8.03 -5.65
CA ARG A 212 -9.10 -7.35 -4.97
C ARG A 212 -8.84 -6.00 -5.64
N PRO A 213 -9.63 -4.97 -5.30
CA PRO A 213 -9.48 -3.64 -5.87
C PRO A 213 -8.22 -2.97 -5.32
N ARG A 214 -7.35 -2.53 -6.22
CA ARG A 214 -6.05 -1.89 -5.93
C ARG A 214 -5.78 -0.73 -6.86
N GLY A 215 -5.00 0.22 -6.38
CA GLY A 215 -4.36 1.23 -7.21
C GLY A 215 -2.88 0.90 -7.36
N TYR A 216 -2.36 1.11 -8.56
CA TYR A 216 -0.97 0.85 -8.91
C TYR A 216 -0.34 2.10 -9.52
N VAL A 217 0.74 2.61 -8.93
CA VAL A 217 1.50 3.73 -9.50
C VAL A 217 2.78 3.20 -10.09
N HIS A 218 2.98 3.41 -11.38
CA HIS A 218 4.14 2.90 -12.10
C HIS A 218 4.43 3.72 -13.33
N ASN A 219 5.65 3.60 -13.86
CA ASN A 219 6.09 4.16 -15.15
C ASN A 219 6.21 3.11 -16.28
N LEU A 220 5.68 1.91 -16.07
CA LEU A 220 5.66 0.87 -17.10
C LEU A 220 4.88 1.31 -18.35
N PRO A 221 5.31 0.85 -19.54
CA PRO A 221 4.49 0.88 -20.75
C PRO A 221 3.16 0.14 -20.56
N ILE A 222 2.13 0.59 -21.27
CA ILE A 222 0.78 -0.01 -21.24
C ILE A 222 0.58 -0.95 -22.42
N GLU A 223 1.12 -0.59 -23.59
CA GLU A 223 1.01 -1.38 -24.80
C GLU A 223 1.84 -2.67 -24.73
N GLY A 224 1.34 -3.73 -25.35
CA GLY A 224 2.02 -5.04 -25.38
C GLY A 224 1.82 -5.92 -24.15
N ARG A 225 0.95 -5.52 -23.20
CA ARG A 225 0.61 -6.37 -22.05
C ARG A 225 -0.02 -7.69 -22.49
N PHE A 226 0.34 -8.79 -21.82
CA PHE A 226 -0.22 -10.11 -22.04
C PHE A 226 -0.52 -10.84 -20.73
N GLN A 227 -1.49 -11.76 -20.76
CA GLN A 227 -1.88 -12.55 -19.59
C GLN A 227 -0.88 -13.69 -19.35
N ALA A 228 -0.51 -13.91 -18.08
CA ALA A 228 0.30 -15.06 -17.68
C ALA A 228 -0.43 -16.39 -17.98
N LEU A 229 0.34 -17.40 -18.38
CA LEU A 229 -0.16 -18.75 -18.60
C LEU A 229 0.41 -19.70 -17.52
N PRO A 230 -0.35 -20.73 -17.11
CA PRO A 230 -1.74 -21.03 -17.49
C PRO A 230 -2.72 -19.98 -16.95
N VAL A 231 -3.87 -19.85 -17.62
CA VAL A 231 -4.94 -18.94 -17.19
C VAL A 231 -5.42 -19.36 -15.80
N PRO A 232 -5.47 -18.46 -14.81
CA PRO A 232 -5.91 -18.76 -13.46
C PRO A 232 -7.39 -19.10 -13.41
N ALA A 233 -7.81 -19.78 -12.34
CA ALA A 233 -9.22 -20.04 -12.07
C ALA A 233 -9.98 -18.71 -11.90
N MET A 234 -11.06 -18.55 -12.66
CA MET A 234 -11.88 -17.34 -12.70
C MET A 234 -13.16 -17.47 -11.87
N THR A 235 -13.51 -18.66 -11.41
CA THR A 235 -14.66 -18.91 -10.54
C THR A 235 -14.28 -19.71 -9.28
N ILE A 236 -15.11 -19.62 -8.24
CA ILE A 236 -14.95 -20.40 -7.00
C ILE A 236 -14.84 -21.90 -7.32
N GLN A 237 -15.67 -22.39 -8.24
CA GLN A 237 -15.77 -23.81 -8.58
C GLN A 237 -14.62 -24.29 -9.46
N GLU A 238 -14.02 -23.40 -10.26
CA GLU A 238 -12.74 -23.70 -10.94
C GLU A 238 -11.59 -23.77 -9.93
N ALA A 239 -11.55 -22.85 -8.96
CA ALA A 239 -10.50 -22.80 -7.95
C ALA A 239 -10.61 -23.95 -6.94
N LEU A 240 -11.85 -24.31 -6.55
CA LEU A 240 -12.17 -25.32 -5.53
C LEU A 240 -13.20 -26.34 -6.06
N PRO A 241 -12.81 -27.23 -7.00
CA PRO A 241 -13.75 -28.15 -7.67
C PRO A 241 -14.52 -29.06 -6.71
N ARG A 242 -13.91 -29.43 -5.58
CA ARG A 242 -14.51 -30.30 -4.55
C ARG A 242 -15.71 -29.69 -3.84
N THR A 243 -15.84 -28.36 -3.85
CA THR A 243 -16.97 -27.67 -3.19
C THR A 243 -18.27 -27.80 -3.97
N LYS A 244 -18.18 -28.17 -5.27
CA LYS A 244 -19.33 -28.27 -6.17
C LYS A 244 -20.40 -29.24 -5.69
N ASP A 245 -19.99 -30.36 -5.09
CA ASP A 245 -20.89 -31.43 -4.63
C ASP A 245 -21.78 -31.01 -3.46
N TYR A 246 -21.38 -29.95 -2.75
CA TYR A 246 -22.08 -29.44 -1.57
C TYR A 246 -22.70 -28.06 -1.79
N TRP A 247 -22.52 -27.47 -2.97
CA TRP A 247 -22.94 -26.11 -3.26
C TRP A 247 -24.46 -26.04 -3.48
N PRO A 248 -25.22 -25.30 -2.65
CA PRO A 248 -26.66 -25.21 -2.82
C PRO A 248 -27.04 -24.46 -4.09
N SER A 249 -28.13 -24.87 -4.74
CA SER A 249 -28.60 -24.22 -5.98
C SER A 249 -29.06 -22.77 -5.78
N TRP A 250 -29.30 -22.33 -4.54
CA TRP A 250 -29.65 -20.94 -4.22
C TRP A 250 -28.42 -20.07 -3.92
N ASP A 251 -27.25 -20.65 -3.73
CA ASP A 251 -25.99 -19.91 -3.60
C ASP A 251 -25.41 -19.66 -5.00
N GLN A 252 -25.62 -18.44 -5.50
CA GLN A 252 -25.23 -18.04 -6.86
C GLN A 252 -23.83 -17.40 -6.94
N ARG A 253 -23.05 -17.44 -5.85
CA ARG A 253 -21.72 -16.81 -5.83
C ARG A 253 -20.78 -17.53 -6.78
N LYS A 254 -20.14 -16.74 -7.66
CA LYS A 254 -19.12 -17.21 -8.61
C LYS A 254 -17.71 -16.77 -8.26
N LYS A 255 -17.58 -15.73 -7.44
CA LYS A 255 -16.31 -15.15 -7.02
C LYS A 255 -16.33 -14.86 -5.53
N PHE A 256 -15.15 -14.89 -4.92
CA PHE A 256 -14.92 -14.43 -3.57
C PHE A 256 -14.94 -12.90 -3.51
N ASN A 257 -15.31 -12.38 -2.34
CA ASN A 257 -15.01 -11.00 -1.97
C ASN A 257 -13.52 -10.86 -1.66
N TYR A 258 -13.11 -9.68 -1.24
CA TYR A 258 -11.73 -9.42 -0.81
C TYR A 258 -11.28 -10.46 0.22
N ILE A 259 -10.26 -11.25 -0.13
CA ILE A 259 -9.66 -12.24 0.77
C ILE A 259 -8.66 -11.50 1.67
N ASP A 260 -8.94 -11.53 2.97
CA ASP A 260 -8.13 -10.91 4.00
C ASP A 260 -7.72 -11.91 5.10
N SER A 261 -7.12 -11.38 6.17
CA SER A 261 -6.62 -12.15 7.31
C SER A 261 -7.67 -12.40 8.40
N ARG A 262 -8.90 -11.90 8.26
CA ARG A 262 -9.94 -12.01 9.29
C ARG A 262 -10.41 -13.45 9.40
N ARG A 263 -10.92 -13.80 10.58
CA ARG A 263 -11.40 -15.15 10.87
C ARG A 263 -12.82 -15.17 11.39
N CYS A 264 -13.59 -16.10 10.86
CA CYS A 264 -14.89 -16.46 11.37
C CYS A 264 -14.75 -17.28 12.66
N GLY A 265 -15.46 -16.89 13.71
CA GLY A 265 -15.48 -17.58 14.99
C GLY A 265 -16.32 -18.86 14.97
N GLY A 266 -15.99 -19.82 15.84
CA GLY A 266 -16.67 -21.12 15.95
C GLY A 266 -18.19 -21.05 16.12
N VAL A 267 -18.67 -20.03 16.83
CA VAL A 267 -20.10 -19.79 17.11
C VAL A 267 -20.89 -19.59 15.82
N LEU A 268 -20.36 -18.83 14.85
CA LEU A 268 -21.07 -18.57 13.61
C LEU A 268 -21.25 -19.85 12.77
N TYR A 269 -20.25 -20.74 12.74
CA TYR A 269 -20.41 -22.02 12.05
C TYR A 269 -21.53 -22.87 12.65
N GLN A 270 -21.64 -22.89 13.99
CA GLN A 270 -22.69 -23.64 14.67
C GLN A 270 -24.07 -23.05 14.40
N GLU A 271 -24.18 -21.72 14.41
CA GLU A 271 -25.40 -21.00 14.09
C GLU A 271 -25.87 -21.30 12.65
N LEU A 272 -24.99 -21.10 11.66
CA LEU A 272 -25.31 -21.33 10.26
C LEU A 272 -25.67 -22.80 9.99
N ARG A 273 -24.97 -23.74 10.63
CA ARG A 273 -25.29 -25.17 10.55
C ARG A 273 -26.66 -25.48 11.17
N SER A 274 -27.00 -24.84 12.29
CA SER A 274 -28.29 -25.04 12.96
C SER A 274 -29.45 -24.60 12.09
N ILE A 275 -29.31 -23.47 11.36
CA ILE A 275 -30.32 -22.99 10.41
C ILE A 275 -30.56 -24.03 9.31
N ILE A 276 -29.51 -24.58 8.71
CA ILE A 276 -29.64 -25.60 7.66
C ILE A 276 -30.27 -26.89 8.20
N GLN A 277 -29.90 -27.32 9.41
CA GLN A 277 -30.45 -28.52 10.04
C GLN A 277 -31.93 -28.36 10.37
N ASN A 278 -32.32 -27.23 10.98
CA ASN A 278 -33.71 -26.95 11.35
C ASN A 278 -34.63 -26.84 10.13
N SER A 279 -34.09 -26.35 9.01
CA SER A 279 -34.82 -26.23 7.74
C SER A 279 -34.78 -27.50 6.87
N GLN A 280 -34.18 -28.59 7.35
CA GLN A 280 -34.03 -29.85 6.60
C GLN A 280 -33.37 -29.64 5.22
N GLY A 281 -32.39 -28.73 5.15
CA GLY A 281 -31.70 -28.38 3.91
C GLY A 281 -32.45 -27.43 2.97
N LYS A 282 -33.65 -26.95 3.37
CA LYS A 282 -34.49 -26.04 2.59
C LYS A 282 -34.79 -24.76 3.40
N PRO A 283 -33.77 -23.93 3.68
CA PRO A 283 -33.97 -22.67 4.40
C PRO A 283 -34.95 -21.74 3.65
N SER A 284 -35.68 -20.93 4.40
CA SER A 284 -36.53 -19.86 3.88
C SER A 284 -35.69 -18.80 3.15
N LEU A 285 -36.33 -17.93 2.34
CA LEU A 285 -35.62 -16.87 1.62
C LEU A 285 -34.85 -15.91 2.55
N SER A 286 -35.39 -15.63 3.73
CA SER A 286 -34.73 -14.79 4.74
C SER A 286 -33.48 -15.47 5.31
N GLU A 287 -33.58 -16.77 5.62
CA GLU A 287 -32.44 -17.55 6.09
C GLU A 287 -31.37 -17.72 5.01
N GLN A 288 -31.77 -17.95 3.75
CA GLN A 288 -30.84 -17.98 2.62
C GLN A 288 -30.09 -16.65 2.50
N ALA A 289 -30.81 -15.52 2.53
CA ALA A 289 -30.18 -14.20 2.47
C ALA A 289 -29.19 -13.97 3.64
N TYR A 290 -29.55 -14.39 4.84
CA TYR A 290 -28.66 -14.30 6.01
C TYR A 290 -27.42 -15.18 5.87
N ILE A 291 -27.58 -16.43 5.42
CA ILE A 291 -26.45 -17.34 5.18
C ILE A 291 -25.53 -16.76 4.10
N LEU A 292 -26.08 -16.26 3.00
CA LEU A 292 -25.30 -15.64 1.92
C LEU A 292 -24.54 -14.41 2.39
N ASP A 293 -25.17 -13.52 3.16
CA ASP A 293 -24.50 -12.36 3.77
C ASP A 293 -23.27 -12.79 4.58
N LYS A 294 -23.42 -13.81 5.43
CA LYS A 294 -22.30 -14.33 6.23
C LYS A 294 -21.26 -15.03 5.37
N CYS A 295 -21.66 -15.77 4.35
CA CYS A 295 -20.74 -16.42 3.43
C CYS A 295 -19.94 -15.40 2.60
N GLU A 296 -20.55 -14.29 2.19
CA GLU A 296 -19.90 -13.19 1.49
C GLU A 296 -18.98 -12.38 2.41
N GLN A 297 -19.41 -12.15 3.64
CA GLN A 297 -18.64 -11.41 4.65
C GLN A 297 -17.33 -12.13 5.02
N TRP A 298 -17.38 -13.47 5.11
CA TRP A 298 -16.27 -14.29 5.60
C TRP A 298 -15.67 -15.22 4.54
N ASN A 299 -16.02 -15.04 3.27
CA ASN A 299 -15.62 -15.91 2.15
C ASN A 299 -15.79 -17.42 2.46
N LEU A 300 -16.92 -17.79 3.08
CA LEU A 300 -17.20 -19.18 3.43
C LEU A 300 -17.54 -20.01 2.19
N VAL A 301 -17.07 -21.25 2.19
CA VAL A 301 -17.32 -22.25 1.15
C VAL A 301 -18.01 -23.48 1.71
N TRP A 302 -18.81 -24.15 0.89
CA TRP A 302 -19.50 -25.38 1.23
C TRP A 302 -18.53 -26.56 1.14
N VAL A 303 -18.28 -27.23 2.27
CA VAL A 303 -17.29 -28.31 2.39
C VAL A 303 -17.91 -29.68 2.70
N GLY A 304 -19.22 -29.70 2.94
CA GLY A 304 -19.98 -30.91 3.24
C GLY A 304 -21.48 -30.63 3.35
N PRO A 305 -22.33 -31.65 3.52
CA PRO A 305 -23.77 -31.48 3.65
C PRO A 305 -24.13 -30.57 4.83
N GLY A 306 -24.62 -29.36 4.51
CA GLY A 306 -24.94 -28.33 5.50
C GLY A 306 -23.74 -27.77 6.28
N GLN A 307 -22.52 -27.96 5.77
CA GLN A 307 -21.29 -27.53 6.41
C GLN A 307 -20.56 -26.48 5.57
N MET A 308 -20.18 -25.40 6.23
CA MET A 308 -19.40 -24.31 5.66
C MET A 308 -18.08 -24.16 6.42
N ALA A 309 -17.05 -23.76 5.72
CA ALA A 309 -15.75 -23.45 6.31
C ALA A 309 -15.14 -22.22 5.65
N HIS A 310 -14.24 -21.55 6.38
CA HIS A 310 -13.36 -20.55 5.80
C HIS A 310 -12.31 -21.22 4.89
N LEU A 311 -11.77 -20.44 3.95
CA LEU A 311 -10.64 -20.87 3.13
C LEU A 311 -9.44 -21.28 3.98
N GLU A 312 -8.80 -22.38 3.59
CA GLU A 312 -7.51 -22.81 4.10
C GLU A 312 -6.35 -22.05 3.42
N PRO A 313 -5.17 -21.94 4.05
CA PRO A 313 -4.06 -21.18 3.48
C PRO A 313 -3.67 -21.61 2.06
N HIS A 314 -3.68 -22.92 1.79
CA HIS A 314 -3.32 -23.44 0.47
C HIS A 314 -4.37 -23.16 -0.62
N GLU A 315 -5.63 -22.96 -0.23
CA GLU A 315 -6.69 -22.52 -1.13
C GLU A 315 -6.51 -21.04 -1.47
N MET A 316 -6.19 -20.21 -0.47
CA MET A 316 -5.88 -18.79 -0.67
C MET A 316 -4.65 -18.57 -1.55
N GLU A 317 -3.58 -19.35 -1.34
CA GLU A 317 -2.36 -19.32 -2.17
C GLU A 317 -2.71 -19.49 -3.65
N VAL A 318 -3.47 -20.54 -3.99
CA VAL A 318 -3.87 -20.82 -5.37
C VAL A 318 -4.77 -19.71 -5.95
N ILE A 319 -5.73 -19.20 -5.16
CA ILE A 319 -6.63 -18.12 -5.63
C ILE A 319 -5.85 -16.81 -5.91
N LEU A 320 -4.80 -16.53 -5.14
CA LEU A 320 -3.93 -15.36 -5.34
C LEU A 320 -2.78 -15.61 -6.33
N GLY A 321 -2.74 -16.80 -6.93
CA GLY A 321 -1.82 -17.18 -8.01
C GLY A 321 -0.42 -17.63 -7.54
N TYR A 322 -0.28 -17.98 -6.26
CA TYR A 322 0.89 -18.67 -5.73
C TYR A 322 0.79 -20.18 -5.96
N GLU A 323 1.94 -20.85 -5.90
CA GLU A 323 1.96 -22.31 -5.85
C GLU A 323 1.28 -22.82 -4.58
N LYS A 324 0.61 -23.97 -4.70
CA LYS A 324 0.03 -24.64 -3.55
C LYS A 324 1.15 -24.95 -2.54
N ASP A 325 0.88 -24.65 -1.27
CA ASP A 325 1.81 -24.82 -0.15
C ASP A 325 3.03 -23.86 -0.17
N HIS A 326 2.95 -22.74 -0.90
CA HIS A 326 4.02 -21.72 -0.97
C HIS A 326 4.50 -21.25 0.41
N THR A 327 3.58 -21.00 1.35
CA THR A 327 3.90 -20.54 2.71
C THR A 327 3.96 -21.69 3.73
N ARG A 328 3.82 -22.94 3.30
CA ARG A 328 3.78 -24.10 4.20
C ARG A 328 5.16 -24.41 4.78
N GLY A 329 5.19 -24.62 6.10
CA GLY A 329 6.42 -24.97 6.84
C GLY A 329 7.17 -23.77 7.40
N SER A 330 6.80 -22.55 7.01
CA SER A 330 7.50 -21.33 7.46
C SER A 330 6.88 -20.68 8.70
N ALA A 331 5.61 -20.94 9.00
CA ALA A 331 4.88 -20.30 10.10
C ALA A 331 3.60 -21.02 10.52
N THR A 332 2.92 -20.47 11.53
CA THR A 332 1.63 -20.97 11.99
C THR A 332 0.54 -20.77 10.95
N ARG A 333 -0.56 -21.52 11.05
CA ARG A 333 -1.72 -21.34 10.16
C ARG A 333 -2.25 -19.90 10.18
N THR A 334 -2.20 -19.25 11.34
CA THR A 334 -2.61 -17.84 11.50
C THR A 334 -1.76 -16.92 10.65
N ASP A 335 -0.44 -17.03 10.79
CA ASP A 335 0.50 -16.15 10.10
C ASP A 335 0.41 -16.35 8.58
N ARG A 336 0.28 -17.60 8.14
CA ARG A 336 0.07 -17.93 6.73
C ARG A 336 -1.16 -17.24 6.14
N LEU A 337 -2.31 -17.30 6.82
CA LEU A 337 -3.51 -16.58 6.38
C LEU A 337 -3.26 -15.07 6.30
N GLN A 338 -2.58 -14.50 7.29
CA GLN A 338 -2.30 -13.08 7.33
C GLN A 338 -1.37 -12.65 6.19
N TRP A 339 -0.29 -13.39 5.96
CA TRP A 339 0.69 -13.04 4.93
C TRP A 339 0.14 -13.20 3.53
N VAL A 340 -0.62 -14.28 3.27
CA VAL A 340 -1.28 -14.49 1.98
C VAL A 340 -2.40 -13.45 1.76
N GLY A 341 -3.20 -13.12 2.78
CA GLY A 341 -4.23 -12.09 2.66
C GLY A 341 -3.68 -10.68 2.34
N ASN A 342 -2.45 -10.38 2.78
CA ASN A 342 -1.78 -9.11 2.55
C ASN A 342 -0.80 -9.13 1.36
N SER A 343 -0.71 -10.22 0.60
CA SER A 343 0.22 -10.33 -0.52
C SER A 343 -0.36 -9.75 -1.82
N PHE A 344 0.45 -9.72 -2.87
CA PHE A 344 -0.07 -9.42 -4.21
C PHE A 344 -1.01 -10.50 -4.72
N GLN A 345 -1.93 -10.10 -5.60
CA GLN A 345 -2.52 -11.04 -6.54
C GLN A 345 -1.56 -11.11 -7.74
N THR A 346 -0.95 -12.28 -7.92
CA THR A 346 0.21 -12.41 -8.81
C THR A 346 -0.14 -12.34 -10.30
N ASP A 347 -1.35 -12.73 -10.71
CA ASP A 347 -1.81 -12.65 -12.10
C ASP A 347 -2.05 -11.20 -12.57
N THR A 348 -2.62 -10.35 -11.72
CA THR A 348 -2.81 -8.92 -11.96
C THR A 348 -1.45 -8.23 -12.09
N VAL A 349 -0.54 -8.48 -11.14
CA VAL A 349 0.82 -7.91 -11.17
C VAL A 349 1.61 -8.43 -12.38
N ALA A 350 1.53 -9.72 -12.68
CA ALA A 350 2.15 -10.33 -13.85
C ALA A 350 1.67 -9.68 -15.16
N TYR A 351 0.37 -9.38 -15.27
CA TYR A 351 -0.18 -8.71 -16.45
C TYR A 351 0.42 -7.31 -16.63
N HIS A 352 0.57 -6.52 -15.57
CA HIS A 352 1.21 -5.20 -15.67
C HIS A 352 2.70 -5.30 -16.01
N LEU A 353 3.42 -6.23 -15.39
CA LEU A 353 4.86 -6.44 -15.60
C LEU A 353 5.20 -7.15 -16.91
N SER A 354 4.21 -7.75 -17.58
CA SER A 354 4.40 -8.55 -18.80
C SER A 354 5.15 -7.83 -19.92
N VAL A 355 4.95 -6.50 -20.05
CA VAL A 355 5.64 -5.66 -21.03
C VAL A 355 7.16 -5.75 -20.92
N LEU A 356 7.69 -5.90 -19.70
CA LEU A 356 9.14 -5.96 -19.44
C LEU A 356 9.82 -7.16 -20.10
N LYS A 357 9.07 -8.21 -20.45
CA LYS A 357 9.62 -9.40 -21.11
C LYS A 357 10.28 -9.07 -22.44
N ALA A 358 9.72 -8.13 -23.20
CA ALA A 358 10.28 -7.71 -24.48
C ALA A 358 11.50 -6.80 -24.31
N PHE A 359 11.52 -5.97 -23.26
CA PHE A 359 12.62 -5.04 -22.99
C PHE A 359 13.87 -5.75 -22.42
N TYR A 360 13.67 -6.85 -21.70
CA TYR A 360 14.76 -7.54 -20.98
C TYR A 360 14.79 -9.04 -21.31
N PRO A 361 15.16 -9.41 -22.55
CA PRO A 361 15.22 -10.81 -23.00
C PRO A 361 16.22 -11.65 -22.18
N ASP A 362 17.29 -11.02 -21.69
CA ASP A 362 18.31 -11.66 -20.86
C ASP A 362 17.95 -11.69 -19.36
N GLY A 363 16.80 -11.12 -18.98
CA GLY A 363 16.30 -11.05 -17.62
C GLY A 363 16.54 -9.72 -16.90
N LEU A 364 15.91 -9.59 -15.73
CA LEU A 364 15.81 -8.37 -14.93
C LEU A 364 16.69 -8.39 -13.68
N LYS A 365 17.14 -7.20 -13.28
CA LYS A 365 17.66 -6.87 -11.96
C LYS A 365 16.59 -6.10 -11.18
N VAL A 366 16.15 -6.63 -10.05
CA VAL A 366 14.97 -6.14 -9.32
C VAL A 366 15.37 -5.72 -7.91
N LEU A 367 14.90 -4.54 -7.49
CA LEU A 367 14.86 -4.11 -6.09
C LEU A 367 13.42 -4.25 -5.59
N SER A 368 13.16 -5.27 -4.76
CA SER A 368 11.83 -5.53 -4.20
C SER A 368 11.75 -5.04 -2.75
N LEU A 369 11.04 -3.95 -2.54
CA LEU A 369 10.80 -3.34 -1.23
C LEU A 369 9.50 -3.89 -0.63
N PHE A 370 9.48 -4.15 0.68
CA PHE A 370 8.36 -4.79 1.37
C PHE A 370 7.95 -6.11 0.68
N SER A 371 8.95 -6.89 0.28
CA SER A 371 8.79 -8.05 -0.63
C SER A 371 7.80 -9.12 -0.13
N GLY A 372 7.54 -9.17 1.18
CA GLY A 372 6.54 -10.07 1.76
C GLY A 372 6.89 -11.52 1.46
N ILE A 373 5.92 -12.26 0.95
CA ILE A 373 6.09 -13.67 0.57
C ILE A 373 6.62 -13.86 -0.87
N GLY A 374 7.19 -12.81 -1.49
CA GLY A 374 7.78 -12.91 -2.82
C GLY A 374 6.80 -12.76 -3.98
N GLY A 375 5.76 -11.93 -3.83
CA GLY A 375 4.69 -11.81 -4.83
C GLY A 375 5.15 -11.26 -6.18
N ALA A 376 6.10 -10.33 -6.17
CA ALA A 376 6.65 -9.73 -7.39
C ALA A 376 7.50 -10.74 -8.16
N GLU A 377 8.35 -11.48 -7.45
CA GLU A 377 9.25 -12.50 -7.98
C GLU A 377 8.46 -13.67 -8.58
N VAL A 378 7.42 -14.13 -7.88
CA VAL A 378 6.49 -15.14 -8.40
C VAL A 378 5.81 -14.64 -9.67
N ALA A 379 5.32 -13.39 -9.69
CA ALA A 379 4.67 -12.82 -10.88
C ALA A 379 5.61 -12.77 -12.09
N LEU A 380 6.84 -12.25 -11.91
CA LEU A 380 7.88 -12.17 -12.95
C LEU A 380 8.30 -13.55 -13.46
N HIS A 381 8.48 -14.51 -12.55
CA HIS A 381 8.80 -15.89 -12.92
C HIS A 381 7.68 -16.53 -13.76
N ARG A 382 6.41 -16.32 -13.39
CA ARG A 382 5.26 -16.88 -14.11
C ARG A 382 5.12 -16.38 -15.55
N ILE A 383 5.55 -15.15 -15.84
CA ILE A 383 5.60 -14.62 -17.22
C ILE A 383 6.89 -15.01 -17.96
N GLY A 384 7.77 -15.78 -17.32
CA GLY A 384 8.99 -16.32 -17.91
C GLY A 384 10.07 -15.25 -18.10
N ILE A 385 10.11 -14.23 -17.24
CA ILE A 385 11.25 -13.31 -17.18
C ILE A 385 12.30 -13.92 -16.26
N HIS A 386 13.53 -14.03 -16.75
CA HIS A 386 14.65 -14.49 -15.94
C HIS A 386 15.00 -13.45 -14.87
N LEU A 387 15.13 -13.87 -13.61
CA LEU A 387 15.53 -13.02 -12.50
C LEU A 387 17.06 -13.09 -12.35
N ARG A 388 17.80 -12.15 -12.97
CA ARG A 388 19.27 -12.15 -12.93
C ARG A 388 19.81 -11.81 -11.55
N CYS A 389 19.24 -10.79 -10.93
CA CYS A 389 19.56 -10.40 -9.56
C CYS A 389 18.31 -9.83 -8.89
N VAL A 390 17.99 -10.29 -7.68
CA VAL A 390 16.91 -9.73 -6.86
C VAL A 390 17.51 -9.28 -5.55
N VAL A 391 17.34 -8.00 -5.22
CA VAL A 391 17.57 -7.46 -3.89
C VAL A 391 16.21 -7.32 -3.22
N SER A 392 15.88 -8.20 -2.29
CA SER A 392 14.60 -8.19 -1.57
C SER A 392 14.77 -7.58 -0.17
N VAL A 393 13.94 -6.62 0.20
CA VAL A 393 13.90 -6.02 1.54
C VAL A 393 12.61 -6.46 2.23
N GLU A 394 12.73 -7.18 3.35
CA GLU A 394 11.58 -7.63 4.15
C GLU A 394 11.98 -7.82 5.61
N ILE A 395 11.24 -7.20 6.52
CA ILE A 395 11.55 -7.18 7.95
C ILE A 395 11.33 -8.54 8.64
N CYS A 396 10.37 -9.35 8.17
CA CYS A 396 10.04 -10.64 8.78
C CYS A 396 10.97 -11.77 8.30
N PRO A 397 11.78 -12.39 9.18
CA PRO A 397 12.71 -13.44 8.79
C PRO A 397 12.01 -14.68 8.21
N GLN A 398 10.81 -15.02 8.69
CA GLN A 398 10.04 -16.15 8.16
C GLN A 398 9.55 -15.88 6.73
N LYS A 399 9.20 -14.64 6.39
CA LYS A 399 8.85 -14.27 5.01
C LYS A 399 10.07 -14.26 4.10
N ARG A 400 11.22 -13.77 4.58
CA ARG A 400 12.52 -13.92 3.88
C ARG A 400 12.81 -15.39 3.56
N LEU A 401 12.57 -16.29 4.53
CA LEU A 401 12.73 -17.74 4.35
C LEU A 401 11.76 -18.33 3.31
N ILE A 402 10.52 -17.83 3.21
CA ILE A 402 9.56 -18.25 2.17
C ILE A 402 10.14 -17.93 0.78
N LEU A 403 10.56 -16.69 0.55
CA LEU A 403 11.15 -16.28 -0.73
C LEU A 403 12.43 -17.09 -1.04
N HIS A 404 13.32 -17.26 -0.06
CA HIS A 404 14.53 -18.07 -0.24
C HIS A 404 14.23 -19.54 -0.58
N SER A 405 13.23 -20.13 0.09
CA SER A 405 12.80 -21.49 -0.18
C SER A 405 12.21 -21.63 -1.58
N TRP A 406 11.38 -20.67 -2.00
CA TRP A 406 10.82 -20.62 -3.35
C TRP A 406 11.93 -20.45 -4.41
N TRP A 407 12.90 -19.57 -4.16
CA TRP A 407 14.05 -19.33 -5.03
C TRP A 407 14.82 -20.63 -5.30
N THR A 408 15.06 -21.41 -4.25
CA THR A 408 15.75 -22.70 -4.34
C THR A 408 14.90 -23.76 -5.04
N LYS A 409 13.61 -23.88 -4.68
CA LYS A 409 12.69 -24.88 -5.26
C LYS A 409 12.50 -24.68 -6.76
N THR A 410 12.44 -23.43 -7.21
CA THR A 410 12.29 -23.07 -8.63
C THR A 410 13.62 -23.04 -9.39
N GLN A 411 14.73 -23.38 -8.72
CA GLN A 411 16.08 -23.47 -9.31
C GLN A 411 16.48 -22.18 -10.04
N GLN A 412 16.17 -21.02 -9.46
CA GLN A 412 16.58 -19.75 -10.02
C GLN A 412 18.10 -19.70 -10.14
N THR A 413 18.59 -19.34 -11.33
CA THR A 413 20.03 -19.30 -11.65
C THR A 413 20.68 -17.95 -11.37
N GLY A 414 19.87 -16.91 -11.11
CA GLY A 414 20.36 -15.60 -10.72
C GLY A 414 20.78 -15.51 -9.25
N ARG A 415 21.08 -14.28 -8.81
CA ARG A 415 21.49 -14.00 -7.43
C ARG A 415 20.34 -13.40 -6.62
N LEU A 416 20.06 -13.96 -5.43
CA LEU A 416 19.15 -13.38 -4.44
C LEU A 416 19.97 -12.75 -3.30
N ILE A 417 19.75 -11.47 -3.04
CA ILE A 417 20.33 -10.71 -1.92
C ILE A 417 19.17 -10.29 -1.03
N GLN A 418 19.19 -10.67 0.25
CA GLN A 418 18.14 -10.29 1.20
C GLN A 418 18.64 -9.23 2.18
N LYS A 419 17.88 -8.15 2.31
CA LYS A 419 18.04 -7.09 3.31
C LYS A 419 16.83 -7.09 4.23
N GLU A 420 16.97 -6.50 5.40
CA GLU A 420 15.95 -6.58 6.45
C GLU A 420 15.05 -5.36 6.47
N ASP A 421 15.61 -4.18 6.76
CA ASP A 421 14.85 -2.94 6.86
C ASP A 421 15.06 -2.05 5.64
N VAL A 422 13.99 -1.36 5.23
CA VAL A 422 14.05 -0.32 4.19
C VAL A 422 14.76 0.93 4.69
N GLN A 423 14.71 1.18 6.00
CA GLN A 423 15.41 2.31 6.63
C GLN A 423 16.93 2.19 6.51
N ASP A 424 17.45 0.96 6.44
CA ASP A 424 18.87 0.67 6.24
C ASP A 424 19.33 0.91 4.78
N MET A 425 18.41 1.19 3.86
CA MET A 425 18.71 1.45 2.45
C MET A 425 19.12 2.91 2.25
N THR A 426 20.21 3.31 2.92
CA THR A 426 20.83 4.64 2.77
C THR A 426 21.39 4.82 1.36
N ARG A 427 21.71 6.07 0.99
CA ARG A 427 22.31 6.37 -0.32
C ARG A 427 23.58 5.56 -0.57
N GLU A 428 24.49 5.50 0.41
CA GLU A 428 25.72 4.71 0.32
C GLU A 428 25.43 3.22 0.09
N VAL A 429 24.43 2.65 0.78
CA VAL A 429 24.03 1.26 0.58
C VAL A 429 23.46 1.06 -0.83
N LEU A 430 22.68 2.02 -1.34
CA LEU A 430 22.12 1.97 -2.69
C LEU A 430 23.20 2.09 -3.77
N GLU A 431 24.18 2.99 -3.61
CA GLU A 431 25.33 3.13 -4.51
C GLU A 431 26.13 1.82 -4.57
N ASN A 432 26.48 1.25 -3.42
CA ASN A 432 27.18 -0.04 -3.34
C ASN A 432 26.38 -1.19 -4.00
N LEU A 433 25.05 -1.21 -3.81
CA LEU A 433 24.19 -2.21 -4.44
C LEU A 433 24.11 -2.01 -5.96
N ILE A 434 23.99 -0.77 -6.43
CA ILE A 434 23.96 -0.44 -7.85
C ILE A 434 25.28 -0.84 -8.51
N GLU A 435 26.42 -0.56 -7.89
CA GLU A 435 27.73 -1.01 -8.36
C GLU A 435 27.81 -2.55 -8.40
N THR A 436 27.39 -3.21 -7.31
CA THR A 436 27.45 -4.68 -7.17
C THR A 436 26.51 -5.43 -8.12
N VAL A 437 25.37 -4.82 -8.47
CA VAL A 437 24.31 -5.41 -9.31
C VAL A 437 24.44 -4.97 -10.78
N GLY A 438 25.06 -3.81 -11.03
CA GLY A 438 25.11 -3.14 -12.33
C GLY A 438 23.83 -2.35 -12.65
N GLY A 439 23.24 -1.69 -11.66
CA GLY A 439 21.97 -0.95 -11.77
C GLY A 439 20.71 -1.82 -11.69
N PHE A 440 19.57 -1.18 -11.43
CA PHE A 440 18.26 -1.85 -11.31
C PHE A 440 17.36 -1.54 -12.50
N ASP A 441 16.67 -2.57 -13.00
CA ASP A 441 15.72 -2.43 -14.11
C ASP A 441 14.29 -2.17 -13.59
N LEU A 442 13.99 -2.68 -12.39
CA LEU A 442 12.69 -2.55 -11.72
C LEU A 442 12.85 -2.34 -10.21
N VAL A 443 12.18 -1.32 -9.66
CA VAL A 443 11.96 -1.11 -8.23
C VAL A 443 10.48 -1.35 -7.91
N ILE A 444 10.16 -2.35 -7.11
CA ILE A 444 8.76 -2.79 -6.89
C ILE A 444 8.44 -2.97 -5.42
N GLY A 445 7.25 -2.57 -5.00
CA GLY A 445 6.77 -2.80 -3.63
C GLY A 445 5.29 -2.51 -3.45
N GLY A 446 4.76 -2.93 -2.32
CA GLY A 446 3.38 -2.67 -1.91
C GLY A 446 3.37 -1.96 -0.56
N SER A 447 2.27 -1.26 -0.27
CA SER A 447 2.07 -0.61 1.02
C SER A 447 2.17 -1.63 2.15
N PRO A 448 3.07 -1.44 3.14
CA PRO A 448 3.23 -2.36 4.26
C PRO A 448 1.99 -2.32 5.16
N CYS A 449 1.02 -3.20 4.88
CA CYS A 449 -0.23 -3.24 5.61
C CYS A 449 -0.05 -3.89 6.99
N THR A 450 -0.02 -3.08 8.06
CA THR A 450 -0.09 -3.54 9.45
C THR A 450 -1.55 -3.66 9.92
N ASN A 451 -2.22 -4.76 9.55
CA ASN A 451 -3.56 -5.09 10.08
C ASN A 451 -3.52 -5.67 11.53
N ASN A 452 -2.80 -5.02 12.44
CA ASN A 452 -2.85 -5.33 13.87
C ASN A 452 -3.42 -4.13 14.63
N SER A 453 -4.74 -3.94 14.56
CA SER A 453 -5.44 -2.92 15.33
C SER A 453 -5.77 -3.43 16.75
N SER A 454 -4.99 -3.01 17.74
CA SER A 454 -5.47 -2.87 19.12
C SER A 454 -5.01 -1.58 19.81
N SER A 455 -4.68 -0.54 19.03
CA SER A 455 -4.55 0.84 19.50
C SER A 455 -4.99 1.79 18.38
N LYS A 456 -5.96 2.66 18.68
CA LYS A 456 -6.53 3.64 17.74
C LYS A 456 -5.62 4.86 17.49
N ASP A 457 -4.42 4.91 18.08
CA ASP A 457 -3.51 6.06 18.00
C ASP A 457 -2.24 5.83 17.15
N ASP A 458 -1.99 4.61 16.65
CA ASP A 458 -0.72 4.27 15.96
C ASP A 458 -0.84 4.18 14.42
N LEU A 459 -2.03 4.43 13.86
CA LEU A 459 -2.40 4.05 12.47
C LEU A 459 -2.18 5.12 11.40
N GLU A 460 -2.00 6.39 11.74
CA GLU A 460 -1.78 7.47 10.75
C GLU A 460 -0.29 7.83 10.56
N GLY A 461 0.61 7.43 11.46
CA GLY A 461 2.02 7.85 11.44
C GLY A 461 3.03 6.84 10.89
N ARG A 462 2.85 5.53 11.14
CA ARG A 462 3.84 4.50 10.75
C ARG A 462 3.68 3.97 9.32
N ASN A 463 2.46 3.93 8.78
CA ASN A 463 2.24 3.45 7.41
C ASN A 463 2.58 4.53 6.37
N THR A 464 2.42 5.81 6.73
CA THR A 464 2.88 6.97 5.95
C THR A 464 4.39 7.07 5.93
N SER A 465 5.09 6.82 7.06
CA SER A 465 6.56 6.86 7.08
C SER A 465 7.20 5.82 6.14
N LEU A 466 6.66 4.61 6.09
CA LEU A 466 7.19 3.56 5.20
C LEU A 466 6.86 3.80 3.72
N PHE A 467 5.76 4.49 3.42
CA PHE A 467 5.50 4.98 2.05
C PHE A 467 6.59 5.96 1.62
N TYR A 468 6.99 6.89 2.49
CA TYR A 468 8.06 7.85 2.18
C TYR A 468 9.41 7.15 1.95
N GLU A 469 9.70 6.06 2.68
CA GLU A 469 10.89 5.25 2.41
C GLU A 469 10.87 4.62 1.01
N PHE A 470 9.70 4.13 0.54
CA PHE A 470 9.58 3.62 -0.83
C PHE A 470 9.92 4.70 -1.85
N THR A 471 9.30 5.87 -1.73
CA THR A 471 9.49 6.97 -2.68
C THR A 471 10.91 7.50 -2.63
N ARG A 472 11.49 7.64 -1.43
CA ARG A 472 12.88 8.03 -1.22
C ARG A 472 13.82 7.08 -1.96
N ILE A 473 13.67 5.77 -1.77
CA ILE A 473 14.53 4.77 -2.40
C ILE A 473 14.38 4.79 -3.93
N VAL A 474 13.15 4.90 -4.46
CA VAL A 474 12.93 5.00 -5.92
C VAL A 474 13.66 6.23 -6.49
N MET A 475 13.51 7.39 -5.84
CA MET A 475 14.15 8.63 -6.31
C MET A 475 15.67 8.57 -6.20
N GLU A 476 16.23 8.03 -5.11
CA GLU A 476 17.67 7.86 -4.92
C GLU A 476 18.28 6.91 -5.95
N VAL A 477 17.70 5.70 -6.12
CA VAL A 477 18.18 4.73 -7.14
C VAL A 477 18.21 5.37 -8.51
N ARG A 478 17.14 6.09 -8.84
CA ARG A 478 17.01 6.76 -10.12
C ARG A 478 18.05 7.88 -10.27
N GLN A 479 18.26 8.71 -9.25
CA GLN A 479 19.26 9.78 -9.28
C GLN A 479 20.69 9.24 -9.44
N ILE A 480 21.05 8.19 -8.70
CA ILE A 480 22.35 7.51 -8.79
C ILE A 480 22.54 6.99 -10.22
N MET A 481 21.57 6.23 -10.75
CA MET A 481 21.66 5.65 -12.10
C MET A 481 21.73 6.70 -13.22
N HIS A 482 21.06 7.85 -13.08
CA HIS A 482 21.18 8.96 -14.03
C HIS A 482 22.56 9.62 -13.96
N SER A 483 23.08 9.83 -12.75
CA SER A 483 24.41 10.45 -12.56
C SER A 483 25.55 9.60 -13.12
N GLU A 484 25.39 8.28 -13.12
CA GLU A 484 26.38 7.32 -13.63
C GLU A 484 26.17 6.95 -15.11
N GLY A 485 25.18 7.56 -15.79
CA GLY A 485 24.87 7.29 -17.19
C GLY A 485 24.34 5.86 -17.46
N MET A 486 23.83 5.18 -16.43
CA MET A 486 23.32 3.81 -16.52
C MET A 486 21.85 3.72 -16.98
N ALA A 487 21.17 4.86 -17.16
CA ALA A 487 19.84 4.91 -17.74
C ALA A 487 19.91 4.70 -19.26
N HIS A 488 19.59 3.48 -19.72
CA HIS A 488 19.41 3.24 -21.15
C HIS A 488 18.13 3.93 -21.64
N ASN A 489 18.30 4.93 -22.52
CA ASN A 489 17.20 5.48 -23.30
C ASN A 489 16.77 4.41 -24.31
N PHE A 490 15.68 3.71 -24.02
CA PHE A 490 14.98 2.90 -25.02
C PHE A 490 14.19 3.87 -25.92
N SER A 491 14.71 4.13 -27.12
CA SER A 491 14.03 4.88 -28.18
C SER A 491 12.98 4.03 -28.89
#